data_AF-A0A7C1L036-F1
#
_entry.id   AF-A0A7C1L036-F1
#
_cell.length_a   1.000
_cell.length_b   1.000
_cell.length_c   1.000
_cell.angle_alpha   90.00
_cell.angle_beta   90.00
_cell.angle_gamma   90.00
#
_symmetry.space_group_name_H-M   'P 1'
#
loop_
_entity.id
_entity.type
_entity.pdbx_description
1 polymer ?
#
loop_
_entity_poly.entity_id
_entity_poly.type
_entity_poly.pdbx_seq_one_letter_code
_entity_poly.pdbx_strand_id
1 'polypeptide(L)' 'MNAQESDWKRDKILLEFERATFLNRPSVMLNLTPYPDGKAWCVLYGNDIMSGVCGFGDTPNKAMHAFDIAWDTE' A
#
# COMPACT_ATOMS: atom_id res chain seq x y z
N MET A 1 8.68 28.50 24.58
CA MET A 1 8.93 27.22 23.87
C MET A 1 9.66 27.56 22.57
N ASN A 2 10.84 26.99 22.33
CA ASN A 2 11.69 27.30 21.17
C ASN A 2 11.03 26.79 19.88
N ALA A 3 10.96 27.62 18.82
CA ALA A 3 10.39 27.27 17.52
C ALA A 3 11.02 25.99 16.92
N GLN A 4 12.35 25.85 17.02
CA GLN A 4 13.09 24.66 16.56
C GLN A 4 12.60 23.38 17.26
N GLU A 5 12.27 23.48 18.55
CA GLU A 5 11.80 22.34 19.34
C GLU A 5 10.36 21.94 18.99
N SER A 6 9.58 22.89 18.48
CA SER A 6 8.22 22.66 18.00
C SER A 6 8.21 21.98 16.64
N ASP A 7 9.20 22.25 15.79
CA ASP A 7 9.21 21.77 14.41
C ASP A 7 9.64 20.30 14.32
N TRP A 8 10.69 19.88 15.01
CA TRP A 8 11.08 18.45 14.99
C TRP A 8 10.00 17.53 15.59
N LYS A 9 9.22 18.02 16.56
CA LYS A 9 8.10 17.24 17.14
C LYS A 9 7.01 17.01 16.08
N ARG A 10 6.74 18.01 15.23
CA ARG A 10 5.80 17.87 14.11
C ARG A 10 6.34 16.91 13.06
N ASP A 11 7.60 17.07 12.66
CA ASP A 11 8.23 16.20 11.66
C ASP A 11 8.22 14.74 12.11
N LYS A 12 8.51 14.49 13.39
CA LYS A 12 8.43 13.15 13.97
C LYS A 12 7.01 12.59 13.91
N ILE A 13 6.00 13.39 14.25
CA ILE A 13 4.59 12.96 14.19
C ILE A 13 4.20 12.61 12.74
N LEU A 14 4.60 13.44 11.77
CA LEU A 14 4.32 13.21 10.36
C LEU A 14 4.98 11.92 9.87
N LEU A 15 6.25 11.70 10.21
CA LEU A 15 6.97 10.48 9.84
C LEU A 15 6.31 9.22 10.42
N GLU A 16 5.90 9.25 11.69
CA GLU A 16 5.22 8.11 12.32
C GLU A 16 3.83 7.87 11.70
N PHE A 17 3.11 8.94 11.33
CA PHE A 17 1.82 8.84 10.65
C PHE A 17 1.94 8.22 9.26
N GLU A 18 2.93 8.66 8.46
CA GLU A 18 3.21 8.09 7.14
C GLU A 18 3.58 6.61 7.26
N ARG A 19 4.44 6.27 8.23
CA ARG A 19 4.83 4.89 8.50
C ARG A 19 3.63 4.03 8.90
N ALA A 20 2.78 4.51 9.79
CA ALA A 20 1.56 3.80 10.20
C ALA A 20 0.62 3.59 9.01
N THR A 21 0.43 4.61 8.18
CA THR A 21 -0.40 4.54 6.97
C THR A 21 0.16 3.51 5.99
N PHE A 22 1.47 3.50 5.76
CA PHE A 22 2.11 2.56 4.83
C PHE A 22 2.06 1.11 5.35
N LEU A 23 2.33 0.89 6.63
CA LEU A 23 2.35 -0.45 7.22
C LEU A 23 0.95 -1.05 7.37
N ASN A 24 -0.08 -0.22 7.51
CA ASN A 24 -1.48 -0.67 7.60
C ASN A 24 -2.15 -0.86 6.24
N ARG A 25 -1.43 -0.70 5.13
CA ARG A 25 -1.99 -1.00 3.79
C ARG A 25 -2.41 -2.47 3.71
N PRO A 26 -3.61 -2.80 3.20
CA PRO A 26 -4.07 -4.17 3.05
C PRO A 26 -3.03 -5.11 2.40
N SER A 27 -2.37 -4.66 1.32
CA SER A 27 -1.35 -5.44 0.61
C SER A 27 -0.17 -5.82 1.50
N VAL A 28 0.23 -4.93 2.43
CA VAL A 28 1.33 -5.13 3.36
C VAL A 28 0.90 -6.06 4.50
N MET A 29 -0.28 -5.82 5.07
CA MET A 29 -0.84 -6.61 6.17
C MET A 29 -1.11 -8.06 5.77
N LEU A 30 -1.56 -8.28 4.53
CA LEU A 30 -1.79 -9.60 3.94
C LEU A 30 -0.50 -10.22 3.38
N ASN A 31 0.63 -9.51 3.46
CA ASN A 31 1.94 -9.95 2.98
C ASN A 31 1.91 -10.45 1.52
N LEU A 32 1.24 -9.68 0.65
CA LEU A 32 1.09 -10.05 -0.75
C LEU A 32 2.38 -9.80 -1.53
N THR A 33 2.69 -10.74 -2.42
CA THR A 33 3.85 -10.62 -3.31
C THR A 33 3.38 -10.24 -4.71
N PRO A 34 3.74 -9.05 -5.22
CA PRO A 34 3.47 -8.70 -6.61
C PRO A 34 4.27 -9.60 -7.55
N TYR A 35 3.64 -10.03 -8.64
CA TYR A 35 4.25 -10.89 -9.65
C TYR A 35 3.98 -10.37 -11.07
N PRO A 36 4.87 -10.64 -12.05
CA PRO A 36 4.65 -10.23 -13.43
C PRO A 36 3.51 -11.02 -14.08
N ASP A 37 2.61 -10.32 -14.78
CA ASP A 37 1.54 -10.87 -15.60
C ASP A 37 1.49 -10.15 -16.95
N GLY A 38 1.98 -10.82 -17.99
CA GLY A 38 2.16 -10.24 -19.32
C GLY A 38 3.07 -9.01 -19.32
N LYS A 39 2.49 -7.82 -19.52
CA LYS A 39 3.20 -6.52 -19.54
C LYS A 39 3.07 -5.73 -18.23
N ALA A 40 2.28 -6.22 -17.27
CA ALA A 40 1.99 -5.54 -16.03
C ALA A 40 2.48 -6.35 -14.82
N TRP A 41 2.46 -5.72 -13.65
CA TRP A 41 2.52 -6.39 -12.36
C TRP A 41 1.10 -6.63 -11.85
N CYS A 42 0.90 -7.77 -11.21
CA CYS A 42 -0.34 -8.19 -10.59
C CYS A 42 -0.13 -8.50 -9.10
N VAL A 43 -1.12 -8.16 -8.30
CA VAL A 43 -1.30 -8.62 -6.92
C VAL A 43 -2.69 -9.23 -6.84
N LEU A 44 -2.81 -10.42 -6.26
CA LEU A 44 -4.08 -11.13 -6.14
C LEU A 44 -4.24 -11.62 -4.70
N TYR A 45 -5.41 -11.35 -4.12
CA TYR A 45 -5.91 -12.03 -2.92
C TYR A 45 -7.18 -12.79 -3.26
N GLY A 46 -7.11 -14.13 -3.18
CA GLY A 46 -8.20 -15.02 -3.56
C GLY A 46 -7.69 -16.19 -4.40
N ASN A 47 -8.62 -17.04 -4.84
CA ASN A 47 -8.28 -18.22 -5.64
C ASN A 47 -7.95 -17.87 -7.09
N ASP A 48 -8.65 -16.88 -7.64
CA ASP A 48 -8.50 -16.40 -9.00
C ASP A 48 -8.96 -14.94 -9.11
N ILE A 49 -8.73 -14.34 -10.27
CA ILE A 49 -9.08 -12.94 -10.57
C ILE A 49 -10.60 -12.71 -10.60
N MET A 50 -11.41 -13.75 -10.83
CA MET A 50 -12.86 -13.61 -10.96
C MET A 50 -13.59 -13.60 -9.61
N SER A 51 -12.98 -14.24 -8.61
CA SER A 51 -13.54 -14.42 -7.26
C SER A 51 -12.75 -13.71 -6.17
N GLY A 52 -11.55 -13.22 -6.48
CA GLY A 52 -10.68 -12.50 -5.58
C GLY A 52 -10.58 -11.02 -5.91
N VAL A 53 -9.89 -10.29 -5.03
CA VAL A 53 -9.54 -8.88 -5.23
C VAL A 53 -8.15 -8.83 -5.84
N CYS A 54 -7.99 -8.07 -6.92
CA CYS A 54 -6.71 -7.93 -7.58
C CYS A 54 -6.36 -6.48 -7.93
N GLY A 55 -5.07 -6.21 -8.06
CA GLY A 55 -4.54 -4.91 -8.47
C GLY A 55 -3.49 -5.08 -9.55
N PHE A 56 -3.55 -4.21 -10.57
CA PHE A 56 -2.61 -4.20 -11.68
C PHE A 56 -1.85 -2.87 -11.77
N GLY A 57 -0.61 -2.90 -12.26
CA GLY A 57 0.14 -1.68 -12.54
C GLY A 57 1.47 -1.90 -13.24
N ASP A 58 2.07 -0.83 -13.77
CA ASP A 58 3.36 -0.91 -14.49
C ASP A 58 4.55 -1.28 -13.60
N THR A 59 4.39 -1.17 -12.28
CA THR A 59 5.42 -1.48 -11.28
C THR A 59 4.80 -2.27 -10.12
N PRO A 60 5.61 -3.01 -9.35
CA PRO A 60 5.13 -3.74 -8.17
C PRO A 60 4.35 -2.85 -7.19
N ASN A 61 4.85 -1.64 -6.93
CA ASN A 61 4.20 -0.70 -6.01
C ASN A 61 2.87 -0.17 -6.56
N LYS A 62 2.77 0.08 -7.87
CA LYS A 62 1.51 0.48 -8.51
C LYS A 62 0.46 -0.63 -8.41
N ALA A 63 0.85 -1.88 -8.62
CA ALA A 63 -0.05 -3.03 -8.48
C ALA A 63 -0.54 -3.20 -7.03
N MET A 64 0.36 -3.10 -6.04
CA MET A 64 -0.03 -3.12 -4.62
C MET A 64 -1.00 -1.97 -4.27
N HIS A 65 -0.76 -0.77 -4.79
CA HIS A 65 -1.64 0.38 -4.52
C HIS A 65 -3.02 0.23 -5.18
N ALA A 66 -3.07 -0.27 -6.41
CA ALA A 66 -4.33 -0.60 -7.07
C ALA A 66 -5.12 -1.65 -6.29
N PHE A 67 -4.43 -2.67 -5.76
CA PHE A 67 -5.04 -3.67 -4.88
C PHE A 67 -5.62 -3.05 -3.61
N ASP A 68 -4.87 -2.18 -2.92
CA ASP A 68 -5.35 -1.54 -1.69
C ASP A 68 -6.62 -0.71 -1.93
N ILE A 69 -6.71 -0.02 -3.07
CA ILE A 69 -7.90 0.74 -3.46
C ILE A 69 -9.08 -0.22 -3.70
N ALA A 70 -8.86 -1.30 -4.45
CA ALA A 70 -9.90 -2.28 -4.75
C ALA A 70 -10.43 -2.95 -3.47
N TRP A 71 -9.54 -3.27 -2.52
CA TRP A 71 -9.86 -3.88 -1.23
C TRP A 71 -10.90 -3.11 -0.42
N ASP A 72 -10.90 -1.78 -0.50
CA ASP A 72 -11.84 -0.93 0.23
C ASP A 72 -13.20 -0.78 -0.47
N THR A 73 -13.35 -1.27 -1.72
CA THR A 73 -14.50 -0.96 -2.58
C THR A 73 -15.21 -2.17 -3.19
N GLU A 74 -14.62 -3.37 -3.14
CA GLU A 74 -15.16 -4.60 -3.73
C GLU A 74 -15.88 -5.53 -2.74
#